data_AF-A0A8C7YFN0-F1
#
_entry.id   AF-A0A8C7YFN0-F1
#
_cell.length_a   1.000
_cell.length_b   1.000
_cell.length_c   1.000
_cell.angle_alpha   90.00
_cell.angle_beta   90.00
_cell.angle_gamma   90.00
#
_symmetry.space_group_name_H-M   'P 1'
#
loop_
_entity.id
_entity.type
_entity.pdbx_description
1 polymer ?
#
loop_
_entity_poly.entity_id
_entity_poly.type
_entity_poly.pdbx_seq_one_letter_code
_entity_poly.pdbx_strand_id
1 'polypeptide(L)'
;MEMGHSYIHIPKSSFHEKVLNASNEHVISIGAGFSPEADSHLVCVQNEEGAYQTQANSMPGKTRTVSWCSTDPASWKVTEGKLIPPETMESLRSALREQTDFHITCGKNDGGEVHENVTIRWVDRTPAVNAGKSSGVDGRALDDVHSVRLQQDAEFELNGRSIRCSEVFYQLKAPDSSLAAVLSSCSAFQKEIALATCSTLTPHLAVLSSSGINSFSLRISTQADMVEYQAGSGGRLLPQRYMNEMDSALIPVIHGGGASVPQTAMDMEFVFFVTHAI
;
A
#
# COMPACT_ATOMS: atom_id res chain seq x y z
N MET A 1 -5.25 -18.20 -14.68
CA MET A 1 -5.38 -19.60 -15.13
C MET A 1 -5.81 -19.57 -16.58
N GLU A 2 -5.08 -20.26 -17.42
CA GLU A 2 -5.33 -20.48 -18.84
C GLU A 2 -5.47 -21.99 -19.08
N MET A 3 -5.96 -22.39 -20.25
CA MET A 3 -6.16 -23.81 -20.56
C MET A 3 -4.84 -24.59 -20.43
N GLY A 4 -4.79 -25.56 -19.52
CA GLY A 4 -3.60 -26.38 -19.26
C GLY A 4 -2.44 -25.66 -18.55
N HIS A 5 -2.61 -24.39 -18.15
CA HIS A 5 -1.53 -23.64 -17.54
C HIS A 5 -2.01 -22.66 -16.44
N SER A 6 -1.39 -22.72 -15.26
CA SER A 6 -1.62 -21.82 -14.15
C SER A 6 -0.40 -20.92 -13.93
N TYR A 7 -0.65 -19.64 -13.69
CA TYR A 7 0.38 -18.65 -13.43
C TYR A 7 0.20 -18.08 -12.03
N ILE A 8 1.29 -17.98 -11.29
CA ILE A 8 1.36 -17.31 -9.99
C ILE A 8 2.33 -16.15 -10.18
N HIS A 9 1.81 -14.92 -10.18
CA HIS A 9 2.62 -13.71 -10.27
C HIS A 9 2.88 -13.18 -8.86
N ILE A 10 4.15 -13.16 -8.43
CA ILE A 10 4.57 -12.67 -7.12
C ILE A 10 5.25 -11.31 -7.32
N PRO A 11 4.70 -10.20 -6.78
CA PRO A 11 5.37 -8.91 -6.86
C PRO A 11 6.61 -8.88 -5.96
N LYS A 12 7.78 -8.61 -6.54
CA LYS A 12 9.06 -8.55 -5.80
C LYS A 12 9.02 -7.58 -4.61
N SER A 13 8.32 -6.47 -4.75
CA SER A 13 8.17 -5.44 -3.72
C SER A 13 7.33 -5.86 -2.50
N SER A 14 6.49 -6.89 -2.64
CA SER A 14 5.52 -7.30 -1.61
C SER A 14 5.89 -8.60 -0.90
N PHE A 15 6.86 -9.33 -1.43
CA PHE A 15 7.23 -10.62 -0.87
C PHE A 15 8.06 -10.47 0.40
N HIS A 16 7.56 -11.06 1.48
CA HIS A 16 8.24 -11.09 2.77
C HIS A 16 8.63 -12.54 3.09
N GLU A 17 9.91 -12.79 3.36
CA GLU A 17 10.41 -14.15 3.69
C GLU A 17 9.70 -14.79 4.89
N LYS A 18 9.04 -13.99 5.74
CA LYS A 18 8.19 -14.46 6.85
C LYS A 18 7.12 -15.44 6.39
N VAL A 19 6.65 -15.36 5.15
CA VAL A 19 5.69 -16.31 4.58
C VAL A 19 6.28 -17.72 4.52
N LEU A 20 7.56 -17.85 4.14
CA LEU A 20 8.25 -19.15 4.11
C LEU A 20 8.50 -19.68 5.53
N ASN A 21 8.86 -18.80 6.46
CA ASN A 21 9.17 -19.18 7.85
C ASN A 21 7.92 -19.59 8.64
N ALA A 22 6.74 -19.05 8.30
CA ALA A 22 5.47 -19.42 8.93
C ALA A 22 4.82 -20.66 8.31
N SER A 23 5.35 -21.15 7.18
CA SER A 23 4.78 -22.27 6.44
C SER A 23 5.41 -23.61 6.83
N ASN A 24 4.61 -24.67 6.84
CA ASN A 24 5.10 -26.04 7.09
C ASN A 24 6.01 -26.50 5.93
N GLU A 25 6.90 -27.46 6.17
CA GLU A 25 7.78 -28.04 5.15
C GLU A 25 7.02 -28.55 3.93
N HIS A 26 5.86 -29.19 4.15
CA HIS A 26 5.04 -29.77 3.09
C HIS A 26 3.91 -28.84 2.62
N VAL A 27 3.73 -27.67 3.23
CA VAL A 27 2.62 -26.77 2.91
C VAL A 27 3.00 -25.30 2.91
N ILE A 28 2.92 -24.68 1.73
CA ILE A 28 3.01 -23.23 1.54
C ILE A 28 1.61 -22.71 1.22
N SER A 29 1.14 -21.73 2.01
CA SER A 29 -0.16 -21.10 1.80
C SER A 29 0.02 -19.62 1.52
N ILE A 30 -0.54 -19.12 0.41
CA ILE A 30 -0.42 -17.71 0.00
C ILE A 30 -1.80 -17.20 -0.41
N GLY A 31 -2.21 -16.08 0.17
CA GLY A 31 -3.41 -15.36 -0.26
C GLY A 31 -3.15 -14.63 -1.57
N ALA A 32 -4.11 -14.68 -2.49
CA ALA A 32 -4.01 -14.02 -3.78
C ALA A 32 -4.80 -12.69 -3.76
N GLY A 33 -4.23 -11.63 -4.34
CA GLY A 33 -4.89 -10.32 -4.49
C GLY A 33 -6.01 -10.33 -5.54
N PHE A 34 -6.49 -9.18 -5.99
CA PHE A 34 -7.37 -9.09 -7.16
C PHE A 34 -6.54 -8.84 -8.43
N SER A 35 -6.81 -9.57 -9.51
CA SER A 35 -6.17 -9.29 -10.82
C SER A 35 -7.09 -8.48 -11.73
N PRO A 36 -6.76 -7.22 -12.07
CA PRO A 36 -7.55 -6.43 -13.03
C PRO A 36 -7.37 -6.89 -14.49
N GLU A 37 -6.32 -7.67 -14.79
CA GLU A 37 -6.04 -8.20 -16.13
C GLU A 37 -6.88 -9.43 -16.46
N ALA A 38 -7.41 -10.12 -15.45
CA ALA A 38 -8.21 -11.32 -15.66
C ALA A 38 -9.61 -10.97 -16.16
N ASP A 39 -10.10 -11.72 -17.15
CA ASP A 39 -11.46 -11.58 -17.69
C ASP A 39 -12.54 -12.25 -16.83
N SER A 40 -12.13 -13.06 -15.85
CA SER A 40 -13.03 -13.67 -14.87
C SER A 40 -12.35 -13.98 -13.54
N HIS A 41 -13.15 -14.05 -12.47
CA HIS A 41 -12.71 -14.36 -11.11
C HIS A 41 -13.56 -15.48 -10.52
N LEU A 42 -12.93 -16.45 -9.87
CA LEU A 42 -13.63 -17.47 -9.08
C LEU A 42 -14.14 -16.86 -7.78
N VAL A 43 -15.38 -17.19 -7.45
CA VAL A 43 -16.07 -16.77 -6.24
C VAL A 43 -16.62 -17.99 -5.52
N CYS A 44 -16.53 -18.02 -4.20
CA CYS A 44 -17.17 -19.02 -3.37
C CYS A 44 -18.50 -18.47 -2.87
N VAL A 45 -19.60 -19.15 -3.20
CA VAL A 45 -20.96 -18.74 -2.81
C VAL A 45 -21.49 -19.75 -1.81
N GLN A 46 -21.94 -19.26 -0.66
CA GLN A 46 -22.68 -20.07 0.29
C GLN A 46 -24.15 -20.11 -0.13
N ASN A 47 -24.72 -21.30 -0.25
CA ASN A 47 -26.15 -21.48 -0.51
C ASN A 47 -26.97 -21.28 0.79
N GLU A 48 -28.30 -21.24 0.66
CA GLU A 48 -29.22 -21.06 1.80
C GLU A 48 -29.13 -22.21 2.83
N GLU A 49 -28.66 -23.38 2.41
CA GLU A 49 -28.45 -24.57 3.24
C GLU A 49 -27.09 -24.54 3.97
N GLY A 50 -26.27 -23.49 3.77
CA GLY A 50 -24.98 -23.30 4.40
C GLY A 50 -23.80 -24.00 3.70
N ALA A 51 -24.04 -24.70 2.58
CA ALA A 51 -23.01 -25.34 1.76
C ALA A 51 -22.33 -24.34 0.81
N TYR A 52 -21.03 -24.53 0.58
CA TYR A 52 -20.22 -23.67 -0.28
C TYR A 52 -20.04 -24.28 -1.67
N GLN A 53 -20.17 -23.45 -2.70
CA GLN A 53 -19.94 -23.83 -4.10
C GLN A 53 -19.05 -22.81 -4.80
N THR A 54 -18.19 -23.29 -5.70
CA THR A 54 -17.35 -22.44 -6.54
C THR A 54 -18.13 -22.02 -7.78
N GLN A 55 -18.22 -20.72 -8.02
CA GLN A 55 -18.74 -20.13 -9.24
C GLN A 55 -17.67 -19.25 -9.90
N ALA A 56 -17.87 -18.85 -11.14
CA ALA A 56 -16.98 -17.93 -11.85
C ALA A 56 -17.78 -16.70 -12.30
N ASN A 57 -17.33 -15.53 -11.87
CA ASN A 57 -17.86 -14.25 -12.32
C ASN A 57 -17.02 -13.74 -13.49
N SER A 58 -17.65 -13.38 -14.60
CA SER A 58 -16.97 -12.99 -15.85
C SER A 58 -17.34 -11.58 -16.25
N MET A 59 -16.38 -10.84 -16.82
CA MET A 59 -16.67 -9.53 -17.39
C MET A 59 -17.71 -9.65 -18.51
N PRO A 60 -18.75 -8.78 -18.53
CA PRO A 60 -19.76 -8.80 -19.59
C PRO A 60 -19.12 -8.67 -20.99
N GLY A 61 -19.50 -9.57 -21.90
CA GLY A 61 -19.04 -9.54 -23.30
C GLY A 61 -17.67 -10.17 -23.58
N LYS A 62 -16.99 -10.76 -22.58
CA LYS A 62 -15.74 -11.52 -22.80
C LYS A 62 -15.97 -13.03 -22.70
N THR A 63 -15.38 -13.78 -23.63
CA THR A 63 -15.28 -15.25 -23.56
C THR A 63 -14.14 -15.62 -22.60
N ARG A 64 -14.35 -16.61 -21.72
CA ARG A 64 -13.40 -16.96 -20.66
C ARG A 64 -12.07 -17.45 -21.25
N THR A 65 -11.00 -16.69 -21.04
CA THR A 65 -9.63 -17.03 -21.45
C THR A 65 -8.66 -17.07 -20.27
N VAL A 66 -8.81 -16.16 -19.31
CA VAL A 66 -7.97 -16.03 -18.12
C VAL A 66 -8.87 -15.91 -16.88
N SER A 67 -8.85 -16.95 -16.04
CA SER A 67 -9.56 -16.94 -14.75
C SER A 67 -8.60 -16.70 -13.60
N TRP A 68 -8.94 -15.76 -12.73
CA TRP A 68 -8.28 -15.50 -11.46
C TRP A 68 -8.98 -16.23 -10.31
N CYS A 69 -8.25 -16.61 -9.26
CA CYS A 69 -8.82 -17.23 -8.07
C CYS A 69 -8.50 -16.38 -6.84
N SER A 70 -9.52 -15.85 -6.17
CA SER A 70 -9.39 -15.10 -4.92
C SER A 70 -10.31 -15.69 -3.86
N THR A 71 -9.88 -16.75 -3.20
CA THR A 71 -10.58 -17.26 -2.01
C THR A 71 -9.59 -17.82 -0.99
N ASP A 72 -9.87 -17.48 0.28
CA ASP A 72 -9.39 -17.96 1.58
C ASP A 72 -8.35 -19.08 1.63
N PRO A 73 -7.41 -19.04 2.61
CA PRO A 73 -6.01 -19.42 2.44
C PRO A 73 -5.94 -20.60 1.50
N ALA A 74 -5.43 -20.33 0.31
CA ALA A 74 -4.90 -21.37 -0.55
C ALA A 74 -3.71 -21.98 0.20
N SER A 75 -4.01 -22.75 1.24
CA SER A 75 -3.46 -24.08 1.43
C SER A 75 -3.29 -24.58 0.02
N TRP A 76 -2.06 -24.81 -0.40
CA TRP A 76 -1.81 -25.53 -1.63
C TRP A 76 -2.45 -26.93 -1.47
N LYS A 77 -3.75 -26.97 -1.65
CA LYS A 77 -4.52 -28.13 -2.02
C LYS A 77 -5.04 -27.61 -3.33
N VAL A 78 -4.20 -27.81 -4.34
CA VAL A 78 -4.56 -27.64 -5.73
C VAL A 78 -6.01 -28.08 -5.83
N THR A 79 -6.87 -27.18 -6.28
CA THR A 79 -8.27 -27.47 -6.54
C THR A 79 -8.25 -28.74 -7.40
N GLU A 80 -8.70 -29.85 -6.81
CA GLU A 80 -8.48 -31.24 -7.28
C GLU A 80 -7.12 -31.93 -6.98
N GLY A 81 -6.65 -31.93 -5.73
CA GLY A 81 -5.82 -33.01 -5.19
C GLY A 81 -4.45 -33.25 -5.82
N LYS A 82 -3.85 -32.26 -6.50
CA LYS A 82 -2.48 -32.40 -7.03
C LYS A 82 -1.48 -32.07 -5.95
N LEU A 83 -0.73 -33.08 -5.53
CA LEU A 83 0.39 -32.97 -4.60
C LEU A 83 1.66 -32.63 -5.40
N ILE A 84 2.36 -31.57 -5.01
CA ILE A 84 3.70 -31.23 -5.46
C ILE A 84 4.60 -32.31 -4.86
N PRO A 85 5.41 -33.01 -5.66
CA PRO A 85 6.34 -34.00 -5.15
C PRO A 85 7.23 -33.39 -4.05
N PRO A 86 7.46 -34.10 -2.92
CA PRO A 86 8.29 -33.59 -1.83
C PRO A 86 9.69 -33.13 -2.29
N GLU A 87 10.24 -33.84 -3.29
CA GLU A 87 11.52 -33.51 -3.93
C GLU A 87 11.54 -32.14 -4.63
N THR A 88 10.40 -31.68 -5.15
CA THR A 88 10.27 -30.36 -5.78
C THR A 88 9.96 -29.23 -4.80
N MET A 89 9.52 -29.55 -3.57
CA MET A 89 9.20 -28.56 -2.54
C MET A 89 10.44 -27.84 -2.02
N GLU A 90 11.57 -28.53 -1.86
CA GLU A 90 12.81 -27.91 -1.42
C GLU A 90 13.35 -26.94 -2.49
N SER A 91 13.36 -27.35 -3.76
CA SER A 91 13.74 -26.49 -4.88
C SER A 91 12.82 -25.27 -5.01
N LEU A 92 11.52 -25.45 -4.81
CA LEU A 92 10.55 -24.35 -4.78
C LEU A 92 10.86 -23.35 -3.65
N ARG A 93 11.15 -23.83 -2.43
CA ARG A 93 11.50 -22.97 -1.30
C ARG A 93 12.80 -22.20 -1.54
N SER A 94 13.78 -22.82 -2.19
CA SER A 94 15.02 -22.14 -2.57
C SER A 94 14.76 -21.06 -3.62
N ALA A 95 14.00 -21.37 -4.68
CA ALA A 95 13.62 -20.40 -5.70
C ALA A 95 12.83 -19.21 -5.12
N LEU A 96 11.96 -19.48 -4.13
CA LEU A 96 11.22 -18.43 -3.44
C LEU A 96 12.10 -17.52 -2.57
N ARG A 97 13.17 -18.05 -1.95
CA ARG A 97 14.15 -17.24 -1.19
C ARG A 97 15.02 -16.41 -2.12
N GLU A 98 15.43 -16.98 -3.24
CA GLU A 98 16.29 -16.33 -4.22
C GLU A 98 15.55 -15.37 -5.15
N GLN A 99 14.21 -15.31 -5.04
CA GLN A 99 13.32 -14.54 -5.92
C GLN A 99 13.50 -14.89 -7.40
N THR A 100 13.65 -16.19 -7.69
CA THR A 100 13.81 -16.72 -9.04
C THR A 100 12.53 -17.41 -9.52
N ASP A 101 12.28 -17.32 -10.84
CA ASP A 101 11.13 -17.95 -11.47
C ASP A 101 11.22 -19.48 -11.34
N PHE A 102 10.07 -20.13 -11.16
CA PHE A 102 10.01 -21.57 -10.94
C PHE A 102 8.88 -22.20 -11.75
N HIS A 103 9.13 -23.40 -12.29
CA HIS A 103 8.18 -24.12 -13.12
C HIS A 103 7.91 -25.50 -12.54
N ILE A 104 6.63 -25.85 -12.43
CA ILE A 104 6.15 -27.13 -11.92
C ILE A 104 5.30 -27.77 -13.01
N THR A 105 5.68 -28.97 -13.41
CA THR A 105 4.94 -29.79 -14.38
C THR A 105 4.08 -30.77 -13.60
N CYS A 106 2.77 -30.57 -13.60
CA CYS A 106 1.81 -31.45 -12.91
C CYS A 106 1.15 -32.40 -13.92
N GLY A 107 1.44 -33.69 -13.83
CA GLY A 107 0.83 -34.71 -14.70
C GLY A 107 0.70 -36.06 -14.00
N LYS A 108 -0.26 -36.88 -14.44
CA LYS A 108 -0.30 -38.31 -14.08
C LYS A 108 0.76 -39.05 -14.90
N ASN A 109 1.51 -39.95 -14.26
CA ASN A 109 2.55 -40.76 -14.92
C ASN A 109 1.99 -41.84 -15.88
N ASP A 110 0.67 -41.93 -16.06
CA ASP A 110 -0.04 -43.01 -16.79
C ASP A 110 -0.49 -42.61 -18.22
N GLY A 111 0.38 -41.94 -19.00
CA GLY A 111 0.24 -41.88 -20.47
C GLY A 111 -0.98 -41.15 -21.06
N GLY A 112 -1.77 -40.44 -20.25
CA GLY A 112 -2.86 -39.57 -20.72
C GLY A 112 -2.40 -38.11 -20.83
N GLU A 113 -2.46 -37.54 -22.05
CA GLU A 113 -1.98 -36.19 -22.43
C GLU A 113 -2.73 -35.02 -21.76
N VAL A 114 -2.67 -34.87 -20.44
CA VAL A 114 -3.01 -33.59 -19.79
C VAL A 114 -1.90 -33.21 -18.83
N HIS A 115 -0.87 -32.57 -19.38
CA HIS A 115 0.13 -31.85 -18.59
C HIS A 115 -0.46 -30.50 -18.20
N GLU A 116 -0.74 -30.33 -16.91
CA GLU A 116 -1.04 -29.02 -16.37
C GLU A 116 0.24 -28.42 -15.80
N ASN A 117 0.57 -27.22 -16.26
CA ASN A 117 1.79 -26.56 -15.85
C ASN A 117 1.48 -25.43 -14.87
N VAL A 118 2.26 -25.32 -13.81
CA VAL A 118 2.22 -24.18 -12.90
C VAL A 118 3.52 -23.42 -13.02
N THR A 119 3.45 -22.15 -13.42
CA THR A 119 4.63 -21.28 -13.46
C THR A 119 4.51 -20.18 -12.43
N ILE A 120 5.51 -20.05 -11.58
CA ILE A 120 5.69 -18.98 -10.62
C ILE A 120 6.62 -17.96 -11.25
N ARG A 121 6.14 -16.73 -11.38
CA ARG A 121 6.89 -15.61 -11.98
C ARG A 121 7.04 -14.47 -10.99
N TRP A 122 8.25 -13.97 -10.86
CA TRP A 122 8.54 -12.75 -10.13
C TRP A 122 8.33 -11.56 -11.04
N VAL A 123 7.34 -10.75 -10.69
CA VAL A 123 6.96 -9.58 -11.48
C VAL A 123 7.39 -8.30 -10.78
N ASP A 124 7.89 -7.34 -11.56
CA ASP A 124 8.15 -5.97 -11.10
C ASP A 124 6.85 -5.15 -11.08
N ARG A 125 5.77 -5.76 -10.57
CA ARG A 125 4.47 -5.12 -10.47
C ARG A 125 4.41 -4.34 -9.16
N THR A 126 4.59 -3.03 -9.20
CA THR A 126 4.03 -2.19 -8.15
C THR A 126 2.51 -2.17 -8.37
N PRO A 127 1.68 -2.62 -7.41
CA PRO A 127 0.26 -2.30 -7.49
C PRO A 127 0.16 -0.78 -7.62
N ALA A 128 -0.76 -0.27 -8.44
CA ALA A 128 -0.97 1.16 -8.57
C ALA A 128 -1.41 1.71 -7.20
N VAL A 129 -0.45 2.12 -6.38
CA VAL A 129 -0.72 2.62 -5.04
C VAL A 129 -1.27 4.02 -5.24
N ASN A 130 -2.37 4.35 -4.57
CA ASN A 130 -2.94 5.69 -4.60
C ASN A 130 -3.46 6.16 -5.97
N ALA A 131 -3.79 5.25 -6.89
CA ALA A 131 -4.34 5.57 -8.21
C ALA A 131 -5.50 6.59 -8.13
N GLY A 132 -5.34 7.74 -8.80
CA GLY A 132 -6.32 8.82 -8.86
C GLY A 132 -6.29 9.78 -7.65
N LYS A 133 -5.36 9.60 -6.70
CA LYS A 133 -5.10 10.61 -5.66
C LYS A 133 -4.25 11.74 -6.23
N SER A 134 -4.56 12.96 -5.81
CA SER A 134 -3.79 14.15 -6.13
C SER A 134 -3.38 14.88 -4.85
N SER A 135 -2.28 15.62 -4.94
CA SER A 135 -1.81 16.44 -3.84
C SER A 135 -2.80 17.56 -3.50
N GLY A 136 -3.01 17.77 -2.21
CA GLY A 136 -3.78 18.90 -1.72
C GLY A 136 -3.07 20.24 -1.90
N VAL A 137 -1.74 20.26 -2.06
CA VAL A 137 -0.93 21.48 -2.19
C VAL A 137 -1.02 22.06 -3.61
N ASP A 138 -0.70 21.25 -4.61
CA ASP A 138 -0.51 21.70 -6.01
C ASP A 138 -1.27 20.86 -7.04
N GLY A 139 -2.02 19.83 -6.61
CA GLY A 139 -2.78 18.97 -7.51
C GLY A 139 -1.95 17.95 -8.28
N ARG A 140 -0.65 17.79 -7.99
CA ARG A 140 0.18 16.77 -8.66
C ARG A 140 -0.37 15.36 -8.39
N ALA A 141 -0.27 14.48 -9.38
CA ALA A 141 -0.65 13.08 -9.19
C ALA A 141 0.23 12.42 -8.12
N LEU A 142 -0.40 11.65 -7.22
CA LEU A 142 0.27 10.84 -6.20
C LEU A 142 0.20 9.35 -6.55
N ASP A 143 0.01 9.04 -7.83
CA ASP A 143 0.05 7.68 -8.36
C ASP A 143 1.43 7.07 -8.09
N ASP A 144 1.44 5.85 -7.55
CA ASP A 144 2.64 5.08 -7.19
C ASP A 144 3.54 5.72 -6.10
N VAL A 145 3.07 6.80 -5.46
CA VAL A 145 3.78 7.41 -4.32
C VAL A 145 3.49 6.59 -3.07
N HIS A 146 4.55 6.21 -2.34
CA HIS A 146 4.43 5.46 -1.10
C HIS A 146 3.76 6.32 -0.01
N SER A 147 2.82 5.72 0.72
CA SER A 147 2.16 6.38 1.84
C SER A 147 2.12 5.53 3.10
N VAL A 148 2.21 6.20 4.26
CA VAL A 148 2.09 5.60 5.58
C VAL A 148 0.91 6.25 6.30
N ARG A 149 -0.01 5.42 6.81
CA ARG A 149 -1.11 5.91 7.67
C ARG A 149 -0.59 6.19 9.07
N LEU A 150 -0.95 7.35 9.60
CA LEU A 150 -0.61 7.76 10.95
C LEU A 150 -1.69 7.31 11.93
N GLN A 151 -1.24 6.74 13.04
CA GLN A 151 -2.03 6.71 14.27
C GLN A 151 -1.54 7.84 15.16
N GLN A 152 -2.44 8.77 15.47
CA GLN A 152 -2.18 9.85 16.41
C GLN A 152 -2.86 9.51 17.74
N ASP A 153 -2.07 9.47 18.81
CA ASP A 153 -2.55 9.21 20.16
C ASP A 153 -3.19 10.47 20.79
N ALA A 154 -2.80 11.66 20.31
CA ALA A 154 -3.31 12.93 20.79
C ALA A 154 -4.54 13.37 19.98
N GLU A 155 -5.60 13.74 20.69
CA GLU A 155 -6.79 14.35 20.10
C GLU A 155 -6.71 15.88 20.20
N PHE A 156 -6.91 16.54 19.07
CA PHE A 156 -6.92 17.99 18.97
C PHE A 156 -8.33 18.43 18.59
N GLU A 157 -9.07 18.97 19.56
CA GLU A 157 -10.46 19.37 19.40
C GLU A 157 -10.71 20.78 19.95
N LEU A 158 -11.48 21.57 19.23
CA LEU A 158 -12.02 22.84 19.70
C LEU A 158 -13.39 23.12 19.08
N ASN A 159 -14.35 23.50 19.91
CA ASN A 159 -15.72 23.87 19.49
C ASN A 159 -16.42 22.75 18.67
N GLY A 160 -16.30 21.49 19.10
CA GLY A 160 -16.91 20.34 18.41
C GLY A 160 -16.28 20.03 17.05
N ARG A 161 -15.08 20.56 16.76
CA ARG A 161 -14.30 20.24 15.57
C ARG A 161 -12.96 19.67 15.98
N SER A 162 -12.56 18.59 15.35
CA SER A 162 -11.26 17.95 15.58
C SER A 162 -10.40 17.98 14.32
N ILE A 163 -9.09 17.99 14.51
CA ILE A 163 -8.10 17.89 13.44
C ILE A 163 -7.23 16.65 13.65
N ARG A 164 -7.02 15.90 12.57
CA ARG A 164 -6.17 14.70 12.57
C ARG A 164 -5.37 14.60 11.28
N CYS A 165 -4.10 14.23 11.40
CA CYS A 165 -3.26 13.77 10.31
C CYS A 165 -3.50 12.28 10.06
N SER A 166 -3.96 11.92 8.86
CA SER A 166 -4.34 10.54 8.54
C SER A 166 -3.27 9.75 7.80
N GLU A 167 -2.52 10.42 6.92
CA GLU A 167 -1.63 9.77 5.96
C GLU A 167 -0.48 10.72 5.59
N VAL A 168 0.71 10.16 5.38
CA VAL A 168 1.88 10.88 4.86
C VAL A 168 2.39 10.18 3.62
N PHE A 169 2.62 10.94 2.56
CA PHE A 169 3.18 10.50 1.29
C PHE A 169 4.67 10.84 1.25
N TYR A 170 5.49 9.89 0.77
CA TYR A 170 6.94 10.03 0.69
C TYR A 170 7.37 9.92 -0.76
N GLN A 171 7.94 11.00 -1.29
CA GLN A 171 8.54 11.02 -2.63
C GLN A 171 10.03 11.32 -2.52
N LEU A 172 10.85 10.29 -2.72
CA LEU A 172 12.30 10.44 -2.77
C LEU A 172 12.70 11.21 -4.02
N LYS A 173 13.59 12.21 -3.86
CA LYS A 173 14.18 12.94 -4.99
C LYS A 173 15.39 12.20 -5.58
N ALA A 174 15.98 11.29 -4.81
CA ALA A 174 17.09 10.43 -5.23
C ALA A 174 16.62 8.97 -5.32
N PRO A 175 16.70 8.32 -6.51
CA PRO A 175 16.22 6.96 -6.71
C PRO A 175 17.06 5.89 -5.99
N ASP A 176 18.30 6.21 -5.61
CA ASP A 176 19.25 5.23 -5.04
C ASP A 176 19.09 5.00 -3.53
N SER A 177 18.16 5.70 -2.88
CA SER A 177 17.96 5.61 -1.43
C SER A 177 16.91 4.56 -1.06
N SER A 178 17.20 3.70 -0.08
CA SER A 178 16.23 2.71 0.38
C SER A 178 15.11 3.37 1.18
N LEU A 179 13.90 3.35 0.62
CA LEU A 179 12.71 3.94 1.24
C LEU A 179 12.46 3.39 2.66
N ALA A 180 12.67 2.11 2.89
CA ALA A 180 12.48 1.49 4.21
C ALA A 180 13.41 2.06 5.30
N ALA A 181 14.67 2.36 4.96
CA ALA A 181 15.61 2.97 5.91
C ALA A 181 15.22 4.42 6.22
N VAL A 182 14.78 5.16 5.20
CA VAL A 182 14.29 6.54 5.36
C VAL A 182 13.04 6.57 6.25
N LEU A 183 12.04 5.73 5.99
CA LEU A 183 10.82 5.70 6.81
C LEU A 183 11.10 5.42 8.29
N SER A 184 12.06 4.53 8.57
CA SER A 184 12.44 4.19 9.94
C SER A 184 13.09 5.37 10.67
N SER A 185 13.96 6.12 9.99
CA SER A 185 14.66 7.28 10.57
C SER A 185 13.78 8.52 10.70
N CYS A 186 12.75 8.67 9.87
CA CYS A 186 11.91 9.86 9.81
C CYS A 186 10.67 9.80 10.72
N SER A 187 10.42 8.67 11.37
CA SER A 187 9.19 8.43 12.14
C SER A 187 8.98 9.42 13.29
N ALA A 188 10.03 9.81 14.00
CA ALA A 188 9.96 10.82 15.06
C ALA A 188 9.66 12.21 14.49
N PHE A 189 10.36 12.61 13.43
CA PHE A 189 10.18 13.90 12.76
C PHE A 189 8.75 14.04 12.21
N GLN A 190 8.25 12.99 11.57
CA GLN A 190 6.87 12.91 11.08
C GLN A 190 5.85 13.18 12.21
N LYS A 191 6.03 12.54 13.38
CA LYS A 191 5.11 12.73 14.51
C LYS A 191 5.17 14.15 15.06
N GLU A 192 6.36 14.73 15.20
CA GLU A 192 6.53 16.10 15.69
C GLU A 192 5.88 17.13 14.75
N ILE A 193 6.07 17.00 13.43
CA ILE A 193 5.42 17.88 12.44
C ILE A 193 3.90 17.76 12.50
N ALA A 194 3.37 16.53 12.54
CA ALA A 194 1.94 16.30 12.61
C ALA A 194 1.34 16.92 13.89
N LEU A 195 2.02 16.75 15.03
CA LEU A 195 1.61 17.31 16.32
C LEU A 195 1.68 18.84 16.34
N ALA A 196 2.78 19.43 15.86
CA ALA A 196 2.94 20.88 15.77
C ALA A 196 1.85 21.51 14.90
N THR A 197 1.59 20.93 13.74
CA THR A 197 0.54 21.41 12.82
C THR A 197 -0.86 21.33 13.43
N CYS A 198 -1.20 20.20 14.06
CA CYS A 198 -2.51 20.02 14.68
C CYS A 198 -2.71 21.01 15.83
N SER A 199 -1.71 21.16 16.70
CA SER A 199 -1.74 22.09 17.83
C SER A 199 -1.95 23.54 17.37
N THR A 200 -1.16 23.99 16.39
CA THR A 200 -1.22 25.37 15.87
C THR A 200 -2.54 25.69 15.18
N LEU A 201 -3.14 24.75 14.45
CA LEU A 201 -4.36 25.00 13.70
C LEU A 201 -5.65 24.72 14.50
N THR A 202 -5.55 24.14 15.70
CA THR A 202 -6.69 23.89 16.60
C THR A 202 -7.52 25.16 16.88
N PRO A 203 -6.95 26.34 17.16
CA PRO A 203 -7.70 27.58 17.34
C PRO A 203 -8.48 28.04 16.10
N HIS A 204 -8.09 27.56 14.91
CA HIS A 204 -8.59 28.03 13.62
C HIS A 204 -9.57 27.06 12.93
N LEU A 205 -9.86 25.91 13.53
CA LEU A 205 -10.72 24.88 12.91
C LEU A 205 -12.10 25.40 12.54
N ALA A 206 -12.66 26.32 13.33
CA ALA A 206 -13.95 26.91 13.04
C ALA A 206 -13.96 27.73 11.75
N VAL A 207 -12.89 28.49 11.52
CA VAL A 207 -12.74 29.34 10.33
C VAL A 207 -12.37 28.51 9.11
N LEU A 208 -11.51 27.49 9.27
CA LEU A 208 -11.16 26.57 8.18
C LEU A 208 -12.41 25.85 7.66
N SER A 209 -13.20 25.26 8.57
CA SER A 209 -14.43 24.57 8.21
C SER A 209 -15.49 25.50 7.61
N SER A 210 -15.66 26.72 8.12
CA SER A 210 -16.61 27.69 7.54
C SER A 210 -16.18 28.20 6.17
N SER A 211 -14.87 28.20 5.87
CA SER A 211 -14.32 28.49 4.54
C SER A 211 -14.37 27.29 3.57
N GLY A 212 -14.91 26.15 3.99
CA GLY A 212 -15.00 24.93 3.18
C GLY A 212 -13.72 24.08 3.17
N ILE A 213 -12.72 24.43 3.98
CA ILE A 213 -11.46 23.70 4.09
C ILE A 213 -11.62 22.63 5.17
N ASN A 214 -12.12 21.47 4.76
CA ASN A 214 -12.28 20.29 5.63
C ASN A 214 -11.13 19.28 5.49
N SER A 215 -10.27 19.48 4.50
CA SER A 215 -9.00 18.76 4.35
C SER A 215 -7.94 19.67 3.78
N PHE A 216 -6.70 19.47 4.18
CA PHE A 216 -5.55 20.19 3.63
C PHE A 216 -4.30 19.32 3.70
N SER A 217 -3.33 19.63 2.85
CA SER A 217 -2.02 19.00 2.81
C SER A 217 -0.95 19.98 3.28
N LEU A 218 0.06 19.46 3.97
CA LEU A 218 1.33 20.14 4.27
C LEU A 218 2.44 19.34 3.61
N ARG A 219 3.18 19.93 2.69
CA ARG A 219 4.37 19.33 2.08
C ARG A 219 5.61 19.94 2.69
N ILE A 220 6.50 19.09 3.20
CA ILE A 220 7.85 19.45 3.61
C ILE A 220 8.82 18.87 2.59
N SER A 221 9.63 19.73 1.99
CA SER A 221 10.59 19.38 0.96
C SER A 221 12.00 19.58 1.52
N THR A 222 12.74 18.48 1.61
CA THR A 222 14.13 18.47 2.07
C THR A 222 15.08 18.35 0.88
N GLN A 223 16.17 19.10 0.93
CA GLN A 223 17.34 19.03 0.05
C GLN A 223 18.59 19.31 0.90
N ALA A 224 19.78 18.95 0.40
CA ALA A 224 21.04 18.97 1.14
C ALA A 224 21.24 20.20 2.05
N ASP A 225 20.93 21.40 1.56
CA ASP A 225 21.13 22.66 2.30
C ASP A 225 19.83 23.46 2.52
N MET A 226 18.67 22.88 2.21
CA MET A 226 17.40 23.61 2.24
C MET A 226 16.25 22.73 2.72
N VAL A 227 15.46 23.28 3.64
CA VAL A 227 14.15 22.74 4.00
C VAL A 227 13.11 23.82 3.74
N GLU A 228 12.11 23.48 2.94
CA GLU A 228 10.97 24.34 2.68
C GLU A 228 9.68 23.60 3.04
N TYR A 229 8.62 24.36 3.34
CA TYR A 229 7.31 23.77 3.54
C TYR A 229 6.21 24.61 2.89
N GLN A 230 5.17 23.94 2.41
CA GLN A 230 4.02 24.55 1.75
C GLN A 230 2.76 23.86 2.25
N ALA A 231 1.67 24.61 2.38
CA ALA A 231 0.37 24.03 2.72
C ALA A 231 -0.70 24.45 1.71
N GLY A 232 -1.62 23.55 1.40
CA GLY A 232 -2.71 23.82 0.47
C GLY A 232 -3.90 22.89 0.65
N SER A 233 -5.02 23.25 0.04
CA SER A 233 -6.25 22.47 -0.01
C SER A 233 -6.80 22.48 -1.44
N GLY A 234 -7.09 21.30 -1.99
CA GLY A 234 -7.66 21.17 -3.34
C GLY A 234 -6.79 21.75 -4.46
N GLY A 235 -5.46 21.71 -4.31
CA GLY A 235 -4.51 22.26 -5.30
C GLY A 235 -4.34 23.77 -5.22
N ARG A 236 -4.82 24.41 -4.15
CA ARG A 236 -4.64 25.84 -3.88
C ARG A 236 -3.93 26.03 -2.56
N LEU A 237 -2.96 26.94 -2.51
CA LEU A 237 -2.23 27.25 -1.28
C LEU A 237 -3.18 27.79 -0.20
N LEU A 238 -2.89 27.44 1.05
CA LEU A 238 -3.60 27.99 2.19
C LEU A 238 -3.32 29.50 2.32
N PRO A 239 -4.28 30.28 2.85
CA PRO A 239 -4.07 31.70 3.13
C PRO A 239 -2.81 31.94 3.98
N GLN A 240 -2.02 32.96 3.62
CA GLN A 240 -0.73 33.29 4.24
C GLN A 240 -0.79 33.42 5.77
N ARG A 241 -1.92 33.88 6.33
CA ARG A 241 -2.12 33.98 7.78
C ARG A 241 -1.86 32.65 8.50
N TYR A 242 -2.28 31.52 7.91
CA TYR A 242 -2.09 30.21 8.51
C TYR A 242 -0.65 29.74 8.38
N MET A 243 0.03 30.11 7.30
CA MET A 243 1.46 29.84 7.13
C MET A 243 2.26 30.56 8.22
N ASN A 244 1.96 31.84 8.47
CA ASN A 244 2.67 32.62 9.49
C ASN A 244 2.44 32.07 10.92
N GLU A 245 1.24 31.56 11.23
CA GLU A 245 0.97 30.87 12.51
C GLU A 245 1.79 29.56 12.60
N MET A 246 1.85 28.81 11.50
CA MET A 246 2.63 27.57 11.42
C MET A 246 4.13 27.78 11.51
N ASP A 247 4.68 28.91 11.04
CA ASP A 247 6.12 29.21 11.13
C ASP A 247 6.65 29.07 12.57
N SER A 248 5.90 29.60 13.54
CA SER A 248 6.31 29.58 14.95
C SER A 248 6.37 28.17 15.55
N ALA A 249 5.67 27.20 14.95
CA ALA A 249 5.62 25.82 15.43
C ALA A 249 6.45 24.86 14.57
N LEU A 250 6.52 25.06 13.26
CA LEU A 250 7.21 24.17 12.32
C LEU A 250 8.71 24.49 12.22
N ILE A 251 9.11 25.77 12.22
CA ILE A 251 10.52 26.15 12.11
C ILE A 251 11.36 25.53 13.25
N PRO A 252 10.90 25.55 14.53
CA PRO A 252 11.64 24.89 15.60
C PRO A 252 11.76 23.39 15.41
N VAL A 253 10.73 22.70 14.90
CA VAL A 253 10.78 21.25 14.64
C VAL A 253 11.75 20.94 13.50
N ILE A 254 11.76 21.77 12.45
CA ILE A 254 12.63 21.62 11.29
C ILE A 254 14.10 21.93 11.63
N HIS A 255 14.39 22.96 12.41
CA HIS A 255 15.78 23.40 12.65
C HIS A 255 16.35 23.05 14.02
N GLY A 256 15.52 22.68 15.00
CA GLY A 256 15.93 22.51 16.39
C GLY A 256 15.16 21.45 17.18
N GLY A 257 14.38 20.60 16.51
CA GLY A 257 13.59 19.53 17.14
C GLY A 257 14.47 18.40 17.69
N GLY A 258 13.91 17.60 18.60
CA GLY A 258 14.57 16.39 19.13
C GLY A 258 14.74 15.32 18.05
N ALA A 259 13.87 15.34 17.03
CA ALA A 259 13.98 14.50 15.84
C ALA A 259 14.74 15.24 14.72
N SER A 260 15.76 14.59 14.16
CA SER A 260 16.53 15.16 13.05
C SER A 260 15.73 15.18 11.75
N VAL A 261 15.88 16.27 11.00
CA VAL A 261 15.37 16.34 9.62
C VAL A 261 16.00 15.22 8.80
N PRO A 262 15.22 14.58 7.92
CA PRO A 262 15.74 13.55 7.05
C PRO A 262 16.86 14.08 6.15
N GLN A 263 18.03 13.45 6.23
CA GLN A 263 19.20 13.83 5.43
C GLN A 263 19.04 13.49 3.94
N THR A 264 18.15 12.54 3.63
CA THR A 264 17.79 12.19 2.26
C THR A 264 16.88 13.26 1.68
N ALA A 265 17.20 13.73 0.47
CA ALA A 265 16.36 14.67 -0.26
C ALA A 265 15.03 14.02 -0.65
N MET A 266 13.92 14.57 -0.15
CA MET A 266 12.59 14.05 -0.42
C MET A 266 11.48 15.09 -0.20
N ASP A 267 10.29 14.77 -0.66
CA ASP A 267 9.05 15.45 -0.28
C ASP A 267 8.23 14.56 0.65
N MET A 268 7.84 15.09 1.79
CA MET A 268 6.89 14.48 2.73
C MET A 268 5.60 15.28 2.71
N GLU A 269 4.52 14.70 2.21
CA GLU A 269 3.21 15.35 2.17
C GLU A 269 2.25 14.74 3.19
N PHE A 270 1.92 15.52 4.21
CA PHE A 270 1.00 15.19 5.29
C PHE A 270 -0.42 15.58 4.91
N VAL A 271 -1.37 14.67 5.09
CA VAL A 271 -2.80 14.94 4.84
C VAL A 271 -3.54 15.06 6.16
N PHE A 272 -4.19 16.20 6.35
CA PHE A 272 -4.99 16.52 7.52
C PHE A 272 -6.46 16.62 7.16
N PHE A 273 -7.30 16.13 8.07
CA PHE A 273 -8.75 16.24 7.99
C PHE A 273 -9.27 17.01 9.20
N VAL A 274 -10.19 17.93 8.93
CA VAL A 274 -10.99 18.62 9.93
C VAL A 274 -12.36 17.96 9.94
N THR A 275 -12.70 17.34 11.06
CA THR A 275 -13.97 16.62 11.24
C THR A 275 -14.82 17.31 12.30
N HIS A 276 -16.13 17.22 12.18
CA HIS A 276 -17.03 17.62 13.25
C HIS A 276 -17.18 16.44 14.21
N ALA A 277 -16.93 16.66 15.50
CA ALA A 277 -17.30 15.72 16.55
C ALA A 277 -18.84 15.69 16.61
N ILE A 278 -19.43 14.51 16.50
CA ILE A 278 -20.88 14.29 16.63
C ILE A 278 -21.22 14.21 18.11
#